data_AF-A0A832B128-F1
#
_entry.id   AF-A0A832B128-F1
#
_cell.length_a   1.000
_cell.length_b   1.000
_cell.length_c   1.000
_cell.angle_alpha   90.00
_cell.angle_beta   90.00
_cell.angle_gamma   90.00
#
_symmetry.space_group_name_H-M   'P 1'
#
loop_
_entity.id
_entity.type
_entity.pdbx_description
1 polymer ?
#
loop_
_entity_poly.entity_id
_entity_poly.type
_entity_poly.pdbx_seq_one_letter_code
_entity_poly.pdbx_strand_id
1 'polypeptide(L)'
;MTKVKVGVLKMGAIGTAVILEYLLDERADREDIEVRVVTSGAKMQPEEAVVAEKLKEFNPDLIIVASPNAALPGPKAAREAFAGKPVIVISDAPAKKAKDELKEKGFGYILINADSMIGARREFLDPTEMALFNSDVLKVLAATGTLRVVQEAIDKVIEDIKAGKKPELPQIIVTAEKAVEAARFTNPYAKAKAMAAYFIAEKVADINVRGCFVEKDYNVYVPLVASAHEMMRIAAILADEAREIEKYGDKLFRNPHSREGKILSKIELISKPQ
;
A
#
# COMPACT_ATOMS: atom_id res chain seq x y z
N MET A 1 -24.81 -1.68 16.14
CA MET A 1 -23.58 -1.00 16.58
C MET A 1 -23.35 0.18 15.67
N THR A 2 -22.80 1.29 16.16
CA THR A 2 -22.39 2.40 15.29
C THR A 2 -21.25 1.93 14.40
N LYS A 3 -21.36 2.12 13.09
CA LYS A 3 -20.32 1.74 12.12
C LYS A 3 -19.10 2.64 12.31
N VAL A 4 -17.90 2.09 12.21
CA VAL A 4 -16.67 2.90 12.16
C VAL A 4 -16.58 3.56 10.79
N LYS A 5 -16.47 4.88 10.77
CA LYS A 5 -16.30 5.65 9.54
C LYS A 5 -14.83 5.73 9.17
N VAL A 6 -14.45 5.09 8.07
CA VAL A 6 -13.09 5.11 7.55
C VAL A 6 -13.01 6.05 6.35
N GLY A 7 -12.23 7.11 6.49
CA GLY A 7 -11.95 8.06 5.41
C GLY A 7 -10.61 7.77 4.75
N VAL A 8 -10.58 7.61 3.43
CA VAL A 8 -9.36 7.42 2.65
C VAL A 8 -9.12 8.66 1.78
N LEU A 9 -7.99 9.32 1.98
CA LEU A 9 -7.53 10.44 1.17
C LEU A 9 -6.34 9.99 0.32
N LYS A 10 -6.49 9.98 -1.00
CA LYS A 10 -5.43 9.59 -1.95
C LYS A 10 -4.89 10.82 -2.69
N MET A 11 -3.58 11.07 -2.62
CA MET A 11 -2.91 12.11 -3.40
C MET A 11 -1.73 11.54 -4.18
N GLY A 12 -1.73 11.73 -5.50
CA GLY A 12 -0.79 11.01 -6.35
C GLY A 12 -1.13 9.53 -6.44
N ALA A 13 -0.19 8.73 -6.93
CA ALA A 13 -0.37 7.31 -7.16
C ALA A 13 0.80 6.50 -6.59
N ILE A 14 0.48 5.57 -5.70
CA ILE A 14 1.33 4.45 -5.26
C ILE A 14 0.53 3.16 -5.47
N GLY A 15 1.19 2.03 -5.69
CA GLY A 15 0.55 0.76 -5.98
C GLY A 15 -0.45 0.33 -4.90
N THR A 16 -0.12 0.56 -3.62
CA THR A 16 -1.01 0.26 -2.50
C THR A 16 -2.32 1.07 -2.55
N ALA A 17 -2.25 2.32 -3.02
CA ALA A 17 -3.41 3.22 -3.06
C ALA A 17 -4.44 2.81 -4.13
N VAL A 18 -4.06 1.99 -5.11
CA VAL A 18 -4.96 1.57 -6.20
C VAL A 18 -6.17 0.80 -5.66
N ILE A 19 -5.99 -0.05 -4.64
CA ILE A 19 -7.05 -0.92 -4.11
C ILE A 19 -7.29 -0.81 -2.60
N LEU A 20 -6.72 0.22 -1.96
CA LEU A 20 -6.64 0.35 -0.50
C LEU A 20 -7.97 0.17 0.24
N GLU A 21 -9.02 0.84 -0.21
CA GLU A 21 -10.38 0.76 0.35
C GLU A 21 -10.99 -0.64 0.22
N TYR A 22 -10.67 -1.36 -0.85
CA TYR A 22 -11.17 -2.71 -1.10
C TYR A 22 -10.47 -3.74 -0.23
N LEU A 23 -9.28 -3.44 0.31
CA LEU A 23 -8.64 -4.30 1.31
C LEU A 23 -9.45 -4.41 2.60
N LEU A 24 -10.28 -3.40 2.89
CA LEU A 24 -11.04 -3.34 4.13
C LEU A 24 -12.37 -4.09 4.02
N ASP A 25 -12.93 -4.23 2.82
CA ASP A 25 -14.22 -4.88 2.58
C ASP A 25 -14.25 -5.51 1.18
N GLU A 26 -13.54 -6.61 1.03
CA GLU A 26 -13.22 -7.25 -0.25
C GLU A 26 -14.44 -7.84 -0.97
N ARG A 27 -15.58 -7.95 -0.28
CA ARG A 27 -16.86 -8.44 -0.82
C ARG A 27 -18.02 -7.45 -0.67
N ALA A 28 -17.77 -6.25 -0.15
CA ALA A 28 -18.81 -5.28 0.18
C ALA A 28 -19.89 -5.87 1.12
N ASP A 29 -19.49 -6.76 2.05
CA ASP A 29 -20.38 -7.49 2.96
C ASP A 29 -20.13 -7.19 4.44
N ARG A 30 -19.15 -6.34 4.78
CA ARG A 30 -18.95 -5.86 6.15
C ARG A 30 -20.05 -4.89 6.56
N GLU A 31 -20.58 -5.09 7.75
CA GLU A 31 -21.62 -4.23 8.32
C GLU A 31 -21.09 -3.29 9.40
N ASP A 32 -19.84 -3.45 9.82
CA ASP A 32 -19.23 -2.74 10.93
C ASP A 32 -18.50 -1.45 10.52
N ILE A 33 -18.30 -1.22 9.22
CA ILE A 33 -17.62 -0.03 8.70
C ILE A 33 -18.45 0.70 7.64
N GLU A 34 -18.15 1.99 7.46
CA GLU A 34 -18.55 2.77 6.30
C GLU A 34 -17.32 3.48 5.74
N VAL A 35 -17.00 3.25 4.47
CA VAL A 35 -15.79 3.79 3.83
C VAL A 35 -16.16 4.92 2.86
N ARG A 36 -15.37 5.99 2.87
CA ARG A 36 -15.40 7.04 1.82
C ARG A 36 -14.00 7.34 1.34
N VAL A 37 -13.87 7.49 0.03
CA VAL A 37 -12.61 7.84 -0.64
C VAL A 37 -12.74 9.23 -1.23
N VAL A 38 -11.71 10.06 -1.01
CA VAL A 38 -11.53 11.34 -1.68
C VAL A 38 -10.14 11.36 -2.30
N THR A 39 -10.01 11.91 -3.51
CA THR A 39 -8.73 11.96 -4.22
C THR A 39 -8.54 13.25 -5.01
N SER A 40 -7.29 13.70 -5.10
CA SER A 40 -6.83 14.75 -6.02
C SER A 40 -6.37 14.19 -7.38
N GLY A 41 -6.56 12.89 -7.62
CA GLY A 41 -5.98 12.19 -8.77
C GLY A 41 -4.45 12.13 -8.66
N ALA A 42 -3.77 12.29 -9.79
CA ALA A 42 -2.31 12.19 -9.86
C ALA A 42 -1.57 13.39 -9.23
N LYS A 43 -2.26 14.50 -8.96
CA LYS A 43 -1.64 15.70 -8.39
C LYS A 43 -1.51 15.60 -6.88
N MET A 44 -0.45 16.21 -6.35
CA MET A 44 -0.09 16.11 -4.93
C MET A 44 0.62 17.37 -4.41
N GLN A 45 0.34 18.54 -5.00
CA GLN A 45 0.87 19.81 -4.49
C GLN A 45 0.03 20.30 -3.30
N PRO A 46 0.52 21.28 -2.52
CA PRO A 46 -0.24 21.83 -1.38
C PRO A 46 -1.65 22.30 -1.73
N GLU A 47 -1.87 22.84 -2.93
CA GLU A 47 -3.16 23.35 -3.37
C GLU A 47 -4.20 22.21 -3.48
N GLU A 48 -3.76 21.02 -3.86
CA GLU A 48 -4.63 19.85 -3.92
C GLU A 48 -4.99 19.27 -2.55
N ALA A 49 -4.31 19.66 -1.47
CA ALA A 49 -4.68 19.19 -0.12
C ALA A 49 -6.06 19.68 0.32
N VAL A 50 -6.66 20.66 -0.37
CA VAL A 50 -8.04 21.14 -0.14
C VAL A 50 -9.08 20.03 -0.25
N VAL A 51 -8.78 18.92 -0.96
CA VAL A 51 -9.67 17.75 -1.01
C VAL A 51 -9.94 17.15 0.38
N ALA A 52 -9.07 17.41 1.37
CA ALA A 52 -9.30 17.04 2.76
C ALA A 52 -10.62 17.61 3.32
N GLU A 53 -11.06 18.79 2.89
CA GLU A 53 -12.32 19.39 3.34
C GLU A 53 -13.53 18.52 2.95
N LYS A 54 -13.50 17.89 1.78
CA LYS A 54 -14.54 16.95 1.36
C LYS A 54 -14.59 15.69 2.21
N LEU A 55 -13.44 15.23 2.69
CA LEU A 55 -13.42 14.10 3.59
C LEU A 55 -13.85 14.48 5.03
N LYS A 56 -13.62 15.73 5.46
CA LYS A 56 -14.11 16.23 6.75
C LYS A 56 -15.64 16.25 6.83
N GLU A 57 -16.35 16.52 5.73
CA GLU A 57 -17.81 16.46 5.65
C GLU A 57 -18.36 15.07 6.07
N PHE A 58 -17.60 14.00 5.80
CA PHE A 58 -17.98 12.63 6.20
C PHE A 58 -17.82 12.37 7.72
N ASN A 59 -17.03 13.20 8.40
CA ASN A 59 -16.62 13.06 9.79
C ASN A 59 -16.09 11.64 10.13
N PRO A 60 -14.98 11.20 9.53
CA PRO A 60 -14.40 9.89 9.78
C PRO A 60 -13.84 9.74 11.20
N ASP A 61 -13.91 8.51 11.71
CA ASP A 61 -13.30 8.07 12.98
C ASP A 61 -11.83 7.67 12.77
N LEU A 62 -11.52 7.10 11.61
CA LEU A 62 -10.18 6.75 11.14
C LEU A 62 -9.91 7.39 9.78
N ILE A 63 -8.76 8.05 9.64
CA ILE A 63 -8.33 8.64 8.39
C ILE A 63 -7.09 7.89 7.89
N ILE A 64 -7.07 7.57 6.60
CA ILE A 64 -5.90 7.03 5.92
C ILE A 64 -5.50 8.01 4.84
N VAL A 65 -4.26 8.49 4.88
CA VAL A 65 -3.69 9.38 3.86
C VAL A 65 -2.65 8.60 3.07
N ALA A 66 -2.94 8.31 1.81
CA ALA A 66 -2.06 7.55 0.93
C ALA A 66 -1.44 8.46 -0.14
N SER A 67 -0.11 8.46 -0.24
CA SER A 67 0.61 9.28 -1.22
C SER A 67 2.05 8.82 -1.45
N PRO A 68 2.63 9.08 -2.63
CA PRO A 68 4.07 9.00 -2.82
C PRO A 68 4.77 10.00 -1.90
N ASN A 69 5.89 9.58 -1.32
CA ASN A 69 6.76 10.36 -0.47
C ASN A 69 6.02 11.32 0.47
N ALA A 70 5.50 10.79 1.57
CA ALA A 70 4.78 11.57 2.56
C ALA A 70 5.60 12.73 3.18
N ALA A 71 6.91 12.83 2.97
CA ALA A 71 7.68 14.00 3.41
C ALA A 71 7.39 15.27 2.57
N LEU A 72 6.73 15.14 1.40
CA LEU A 72 6.48 16.27 0.51
C LEU A 72 5.40 17.24 1.05
N PRO A 73 5.43 18.53 0.63
CA PRO A 73 4.53 19.56 1.15
C PRO A 73 3.04 19.26 1.02
N GLY A 74 2.58 18.72 -0.12
CA GLY A 74 1.17 18.37 -0.31
C GLY A 74 0.68 17.25 0.61
N PRO A 75 1.33 16.07 0.63
CA PRO A 75 1.05 15.02 1.59
C PRO A 75 1.10 15.47 3.06
N LYS A 76 2.01 16.41 3.39
CA LYS A 76 2.07 17.03 4.72
C LYS A 76 0.84 17.85 5.03
N ALA A 77 0.45 18.78 4.16
CA ALA A 77 -0.77 19.56 4.33
C ALA A 77 -2.02 18.67 4.47
N ALA A 78 -2.11 17.60 3.68
CA ALA A 78 -3.25 16.68 3.70
C ALA A 78 -3.38 15.90 5.02
N ARG A 79 -2.29 15.37 5.58
CA ARG A 79 -2.36 14.70 6.91
C ARG A 79 -2.60 15.68 8.05
N GLU A 80 -2.02 16.87 7.98
CA GLU A 80 -2.14 17.90 9.02
C GLU A 80 -3.56 18.48 9.09
N ALA A 81 -4.31 18.44 7.99
CA ALA A 81 -5.74 18.79 7.97
C ALA A 81 -6.59 17.94 8.94
N PHE A 82 -6.10 16.78 9.38
CA PHE A 82 -6.77 15.87 10.32
C PHE A 82 -6.00 15.71 11.65
N ALA A 83 -5.10 16.64 11.98
CA ALA A 83 -4.41 16.61 13.26
C ALA A 83 -5.38 16.50 14.44
N GLY A 84 -5.06 15.64 15.40
CA GLY A 84 -5.93 15.33 16.55
C GLY A 84 -6.94 14.20 16.32
N LYS A 85 -7.09 13.69 15.10
CA LYS A 85 -7.82 12.44 14.81
C LYS A 85 -6.86 11.25 14.62
N PRO A 86 -7.35 9.99 14.70
CA PRO A 86 -6.59 8.82 14.27
C PRO A 86 -6.27 8.91 12.77
N VAL A 87 -5.00 9.13 12.42
CA VAL A 87 -4.54 9.19 11.02
C VAL A 87 -3.42 8.18 10.80
N ILE A 88 -3.55 7.37 9.74
CA ILE A 88 -2.53 6.45 9.24
C ILE A 88 -2.01 7.00 7.90
N VAL A 89 -0.71 7.20 7.81
CA VAL A 89 -0.03 7.59 6.56
C VAL A 89 0.48 6.34 5.85
N ILE A 90 0.09 6.13 4.60
CA ILE A 90 0.60 5.04 3.75
C ILE A 90 1.45 5.66 2.64
N SER A 91 2.70 5.24 2.54
CA SER A 91 3.67 5.83 1.61
C SER A 91 4.80 4.89 1.25
N ASP A 92 5.66 5.33 0.33
CA ASP A 92 6.80 4.60 -0.21
C ASP A 92 8.10 4.84 0.59
N ALA A 93 9.20 4.23 0.16
CA ALA A 93 10.49 4.28 0.86
C ALA A 93 11.03 5.71 1.18
N PRO A 94 10.93 6.71 0.27
CA PRO A 94 11.35 8.09 0.55
C PRO A 94 10.75 8.71 1.82
N ALA A 95 9.52 8.31 2.19
CA ALA A 95 8.82 8.84 3.36
C ALA A 95 9.49 8.49 4.71
N LYS A 96 10.46 7.56 4.74
CA LYS A 96 11.26 7.27 5.95
C LYS A 96 11.92 8.52 6.53
N LYS A 97 12.22 9.52 5.69
CA LYS A 97 12.77 10.82 6.13
C LYS A 97 11.83 11.60 7.05
N ALA A 98 10.53 11.35 6.99
CA ALA A 98 9.52 11.99 7.83
C ALA A 98 9.05 11.10 9.00
N LYS A 99 9.64 9.91 9.20
CA LYS A 99 9.20 8.94 10.21
C LYS A 99 9.15 9.53 11.62
N ASP A 100 10.20 10.23 12.03
CA ASP A 100 10.28 10.79 13.38
C ASP A 100 9.27 11.93 13.56
N GLU A 101 9.13 12.81 12.55
CA GLU A 101 8.09 13.85 12.54
C GLU A 101 6.68 13.25 12.65
N LEU A 102 6.39 12.18 11.91
CA LEU A 102 5.08 11.50 11.95
C LEU A 102 4.80 10.97 13.36
N LYS A 103 5.80 10.32 13.97
CA LYS A 103 5.69 9.78 15.33
C LYS A 103 5.48 10.88 16.36
N GLU A 104 6.28 11.94 16.31
CA GLU A 104 6.20 13.08 17.24
C GLU A 104 4.84 13.79 17.19
N LYS A 105 4.26 13.90 15.99
CA LYS A 105 2.93 14.48 15.77
C LYS A 105 1.78 13.51 16.07
N GLY A 106 2.08 12.29 16.49
CA GLY A 106 1.07 11.29 16.85
C GLY A 106 0.38 10.63 15.65
N PHE A 107 0.98 10.68 14.46
CA PHE A 107 0.48 9.97 13.28
C PHE A 107 0.97 8.52 13.25
N GLY A 108 0.11 7.62 12.80
CA GLY A 108 0.50 6.28 12.37
C GLY A 108 1.13 6.32 10.99
N TYR A 109 1.96 5.34 10.67
CA TYR A 109 2.52 5.15 9.35
C TYR A 109 2.73 3.68 8.98
N ILE A 110 2.56 3.42 7.68
CA ILE A 110 2.93 2.17 7.01
C ILE A 110 3.75 2.58 5.78
N LEU A 111 5.08 2.40 5.86
CA LEU A 111 6.01 2.78 4.81
C LEU A 111 6.47 1.53 4.06
N ILE A 112 6.17 1.45 2.77
CA ILE A 112 6.32 0.24 1.98
C ILE A 112 7.51 0.38 1.05
N ASN A 113 8.56 -0.42 1.28
CA ASN A 113 9.79 -0.31 0.48
C ASN A 113 9.62 -0.72 -0.98
N ALA A 114 8.79 -1.73 -1.25
CA ALA A 114 8.55 -2.25 -2.60
C ALA A 114 7.48 -1.49 -3.40
N ASP A 115 6.83 -0.49 -2.80
CA ASP A 115 5.88 0.38 -3.50
C ASP A 115 6.66 1.45 -4.27
N SER A 116 7.32 1.01 -5.33
CA SER A 116 8.40 1.75 -5.97
C SER A 116 7.92 2.85 -6.89
N MET A 117 8.68 3.95 -6.90
CA MET A 117 8.49 5.04 -7.85
C MET A 117 8.60 4.51 -9.29
N ILE A 118 7.67 4.95 -10.14
CA ILE A 118 7.62 4.66 -11.57
C ILE A 118 8.60 5.52 -12.39
N GLY A 119 8.97 5.04 -13.59
CA GLY A 119 9.83 5.75 -14.53
C GLY A 119 9.14 6.91 -15.25
N ALA A 120 8.83 7.99 -14.53
CA ALA A 120 8.02 9.13 -15.01
C ALA A 120 8.72 10.09 -15.99
N ARG A 121 9.19 9.57 -17.13
CA ARG A 121 9.72 10.35 -18.27
C ARG A 121 8.70 10.42 -19.39
N ARG A 122 8.53 11.60 -20.00
CA ARG A 122 7.47 11.86 -20.99
C ARG A 122 7.57 10.97 -22.21
N GLU A 123 8.79 10.63 -22.59
CA GLU A 123 9.11 9.91 -23.81
C GLU A 123 8.94 8.39 -23.67
N PHE A 124 8.70 7.91 -22.46
CA PHE A 124 8.52 6.50 -22.14
C PHE A 124 7.14 6.23 -21.51
N LEU A 125 6.77 7.02 -20.49
CA LEU A 125 5.60 6.74 -19.66
C LEU A 125 4.32 7.34 -20.24
N ASP A 126 3.68 6.61 -21.13
CA ASP A 126 2.30 6.88 -21.56
C ASP A 126 1.28 6.28 -20.56
N PRO A 127 -0.03 6.53 -20.73
CA PRO A 127 -1.06 5.93 -19.87
C PRO A 127 -1.04 4.39 -19.85
N THR A 128 -0.67 3.75 -20.98
CA THR A 128 -0.60 2.29 -21.09
C THR A 128 0.51 1.74 -20.21
N GLU A 129 1.72 2.28 -20.37
CA GLU A 129 2.90 1.87 -19.61
C GLU A 129 2.73 2.15 -18.11
N MET A 130 2.07 3.25 -17.76
CA MET A 130 1.68 3.56 -16.38
C MET A 130 0.77 2.49 -15.78
N ALA A 131 -0.23 2.02 -16.53
CA ALA A 131 -1.14 0.99 -16.08
C ALA A 131 -0.44 -0.38 -15.92
N LEU A 132 0.42 -0.75 -16.88
CA LEU A 132 1.18 -2.00 -16.83
C LEU A 132 2.11 -2.05 -15.61
N PHE A 133 2.89 -1.00 -15.38
CA PHE A 133 3.76 -0.92 -14.21
C PHE A 133 2.98 -1.05 -12.89
N ASN A 134 1.87 -0.33 -12.75
CA ASN A 134 1.07 -0.40 -11.52
C ASN A 134 0.39 -1.76 -11.34
N SER A 135 0.04 -2.46 -12.42
CA SER A 135 -0.44 -3.85 -12.36
C SER A 135 0.63 -4.79 -11.80
N ASP A 136 1.88 -4.63 -12.26
CA ASP A 136 3.00 -5.45 -11.78
C ASP A 136 3.35 -5.13 -10.31
N VAL A 137 3.40 -3.84 -9.93
CA VAL A 137 3.56 -3.43 -8.53
C VAL A 137 2.46 -4.08 -7.68
N LEU A 138 1.20 -3.95 -8.09
CA LEU A 138 0.08 -4.50 -7.34
C LEU A 138 0.19 -6.02 -7.16
N LYS A 139 0.60 -6.74 -8.22
CA LYS A 139 0.86 -8.18 -8.14
C LYS A 139 1.94 -8.50 -7.10
N VAL A 140 3.06 -7.77 -7.11
CA VAL A 140 4.15 -7.96 -6.14
C VAL A 140 3.64 -7.70 -4.71
N LEU A 141 3.01 -6.55 -4.44
CA LEU A 141 2.55 -6.21 -3.09
C LEU A 141 1.48 -7.19 -2.59
N ALA A 142 0.62 -7.70 -3.47
CA ALA A 142 -0.40 -8.68 -3.12
C ALA A 142 0.20 -10.06 -2.80
N ALA A 143 1.02 -10.59 -3.70
CA ALA A 143 1.49 -11.97 -3.62
C ALA A 143 2.62 -12.14 -2.60
N THR A 144 3.39 -11.08 -2.30
CA THR A 144 4.45 -11.12 -1.27
C THR A 144 3.91 -10.95 0.15
N GLY A 145 2.66 -10.52 0.33
CA GLY A 145 2.02 -10.33 1.65
C GLY A 145 2.00 -8.89 2.16
N THR A 146 2.56 -7.92 1.42
CA THR A 146 2.54 -6.50 1.81
C THR A 146 1.13 -5.99 2.06
N LEU A 147 0.19 -6.27 1.15
CA LEU A 147 -1.18 -5.78 1.31
C LEU A 147 -1.89 -6.41 2.52
N ARG A 148 -1.43 -7.60 2.96
CA ARG A 148 -1.90 -8.21 4.20
C ARG A 148 -1.40 -7.46 5.43
N VAL A 149 -0.15 -6.99 5.42
CA VAL A 149 0.38 -6.11 6.48
C VAL A 149 -0.47 -4.84 6.60
N VAL A 150 -0.85 -4.26 5.46
CA VAL A 150 -1.71 -3.06 5.41
C VAL A 150 -3.10 -3.36 5.98
N GLN A 151 -3.74 -4.43 5.51
CA GLN A 151 -5.05 -4.90 6.00
C GLN A 151 -5.02 -5.08 7.53
N GLU A 152 -4.17 -5.98 8.03
CA GLU A 152 -4.15 -6.36 9.44
C GLU A 152 -3.83 -5.16 10.36
N ALA A 153 -3.00 -4.22 9.90
CA ALA A 153 -2.69 -3.01 10.66
C ALA A 153 -3.88 -2.05 10.75
N ILE A 154 -4.64 -1.88 9.66
CA ILE A 154 -5.81 -1.00 9.64
C ILE A 154 -6.95 -1.63 10.45
N ASP A 155 -7.20 -2.93 10.31
CA ASP A 155 -8.26 -3.62 11.05
C ASP A 155 -8.02 -3.60 12.56
N LYS A 156 -6.76 -3.72 13.00
CA LYS A 156 -6.43 -3.56 14.44
C LYS A 156 -6.90 -2.19 14.97
N VAL A 157 -6.69 -1.12 14.20
CA VAL A 157 -7.14 0.23 14.58
C VAL A 157 -8.66 0.34 14.56
N ILE A 158 -9.33 -0.27 13.57
CA ILE A 158 -10.80 -0.33 13.51
C ILE A 158 -11.37 -1.04 14.74
N GLU A 159 -10.78 -2.17 15.14
CA GLU A 159 -11.20 -2.91 16.34
C GLU A 159 -10.99 -2.14 17.63
N ASP A 160 -9.89 -1.41 17.78
CA ASP A 160 -9.69 -0.52 18.94
C ASP A 160 -10.79 0.56 19.02
N ILE A 161 -11.15 1.17 17.88
CA ILE A 161 -12.22 2.18 17.80
C ILE A 161 -13.57 1.54 18.15
N LYS A 162 -13.90 0.36 17.60
CA LYS A 162 -15.13 -0.39 17.94
C LYS A 162 -15.22 -0.70 19.42
N ALA A 163 -14.10 -1.01 20.05
CA ALA A 163 -14.01 -1.27 21.48
C ALA A 163 -14.05 -0.01 22.36
N GLY A 164 -14.16 1.19 21.77
CA GLY A 164 -14.16 2.46 22.50
C GLY A 164 -12.79 2.79 23.14
N LYS A 165 -11.72 2.15 22.68
CA LYS A 165 -10.36 2.36 23.17
C LYS A 165 -9.69 3.48 22.35
N LYS A 166 -8.67 4.11 22.94
CA LYS A 166 -7.76 4.95 22.16
C LYS A 166 -6.96 4.04 21.22
N PRO A 167 -7.06 4.20 19.89
CA PRO A 167 -6.41 3.29 18.94
C PRO A 167 -4.89 3.36 19.01
N GLU A 168 -4.24 2.20 18.95
CA GLU A 168 -2.80 2.11 18.75
C GLU A 168 -2.46 2.24 17.26
N LEU A 169 -1.99 3.42 16.85
CA LEU A 169 -1.65 3.68 15.46
C LEU A 169 -0.38 2.93 15.03
N PRO A 170 -0.36 2.31 13.82
CA PRO A 170 0.77 1.52 13.36
C PRO A 170 2.01 2.38 13.15
N GLN A 171 3.19 1.79 13.37
CA GLN A 171 4.49 2.39 13.08
C GLN A 171 5.33 1.36 12.33
N ILE A 172 4.98 1.11 11.07
CA ILE A 172 5.46 -0.03 10.30
C ILE A 172 6.31 0.45 9.13
N ILE A 173 7.51 -0.12 9.00
CA ILE A 173 8.25 -0.17 7.75
C ILE A 173 8.11 -1.59 7.23
N VAL A 174 7.56 -1.74 6.02
CA VAL A 174 7.42 -3.03 5.37
C VAL A 174 8.72 -3.34 4.63
N THR A 175 9.45 -4.31 5.15
CA THR A 175 10.62 -4.92 4.50
C THR A 175 10.20 -6.23 3.82
N ALA A 176 11.12 -6.84 3.07
CA ALA A 176 10.88 -8.15 2.47
C ALA A 176 10.48 -9.19 3.53
N GLU A 177 11.22 -9.23 4.66
CA GLU A 177 10.98 -10.16 5.75
C GLU A 177 9.58 -10.00 6.33
N LYS A 178 9.18 -8.75 6.61
CA LYS A 178 7.86 -8.45 7.16
C LYS A 178 6.74 -8.77 6.18
N ALA A 179 6.94 -8.51 4.88
CA ALA A 179 5.96 -8.87 3.86
C ALA A 179 5.77 -10.39 3.80
N VAL A 180 6.84 -11.17 3.64
CA VAL A 180 6.73 -12.62 3.46
C VAL A 180 6.31 -13.36 4.72
N GLU A 181 6.59 -12.80 5.91
CA GLU A 181 6.04 -13.30 7.18
C GLU A 181 4.51 -13.18 7.17
N ALA A 182 3.98 -12.01 6.77
CA ALA A 182 2.54 -11.81 6.64
C ALA A 182 1.91 -12.65 5.52
N ALA A 183 2.64 -13.01 4.47
CA ALA A 183 2.11 -13.93 3.45
C ALA A 183 1.87 -15.35 3.97
N ARG A 184 2.54 -15.76 5.06
CA ARG A 184 2.41 -17.09 5.70
C ARG A 184 2.69 -18.26 4.73
N PHE A 185 3.71 -18.11 3.90
CA PHE A 185 4.17 -19.17 3.00
C PHE A 185 4.54 -20.43 3.78
N THR A 186 4.02 -21.58 3.35
CA THR A 186 4.38 -22.88 3.89
C THR A 186 5.58 -23.49 3.18
N ASN A 187 5.73 -23.24 1.87
CA ASN A 187 6.85 -23.69 1.08
C ASN A 187 8.03 -22.71 1.19
N PRO A 188 9.24 -23.18 1.56
CA PRO A 188 10.41 -22.31 1.71
C PRO A 188 10.87 -21.65 0.39
N TYR A 189 10.66 -22.30 -0.75
CA TYR A 189 10.98 -21.72 -2.07
C TYR A 189 9.95 -20.67 -2.50
N ALA A 190 8.67 -20.83 -2.15
CA ALA A 190 7.68 -19.79 -2.35
C ALA A 190 8.08 -18.53 -1.56
N LYS A 191 8.45 -18.70 -0.28
CA LYS A 191 8.98 -17.62 0.55
C LYS A 191 10.21 -16.96 -0.09
N ALA A 192 11.18 -17.75 -0.54
CA ALA A 192 12.40 -17.23 -1.17
C ALA A 192 12.11 -16.43 -2.45
N LYS A 193 11.22 -16.92 -3.32
CA LYS A 193 10.80 -16.21 -4.54
C LYS A 193 10.07 -14.90 -4.22
N ALA A 194 9.18 -14.91 -3.22
CA ALA A 194 8.51 -13.70 -2.77
C ALA A 194 9.50 -12.66 -2.19
N MET A 195 10.50 -13.10 -1.42
CA MET A 195 11.57 -12.20 -0.96
C MET A 195 12.37 -11.62 -2.13
N ALA A 196 12.74 -12.45 -3.12
CA ALA A 196 13.45 -11.99 -4.31
C ALA A 196 12.62 -10.97 -5.11
N ALA A 197 11.32 -11.24 -5.33
CA ALA A 197 10.40 -10.29 -5.96
C ALA A 197 10.37 -8.95 -5.21
N TYR A 198 10.26 -8.99 -3.88
CA TYR A 198 10.25 -7.79 -3.05
C TYR A 198 11.55 -7.00 -3.16
N PHE A 199 12.71 -7.66 -3.12
CA PHE A 199 14.02 -6.98 -3.25
C PHE A 199 14.21 -6.36 -4.62
N ILE A 200 13.79 -7.04 -5.70
CA ILE A 200 13.83 -6.48 -7.04
C ILE A 200 12.94 -5.23 -7.09
N ALA A 201 11.70 -5.33 -6.60
CA ALA A 201 10.77 -4.21 -6.56
C ALA A 201 11.36 -3.03 -5.79
N GLU A 202 11.94 -3.23 -4.60
CA GLU A 202 12.62 -2.16 -3.84
C GLU A 202 13.74 -1.49 -4.65
N LYS A 203 14.50 -2.25 -5.45
CA LYS A 203 15.57 -1.71 -6.31
C LYS A 203 15.10 -0.96 -7.54
N VAL A 204 13.87 -1.17 -8.00
CA VAL A 204 13.27 -0.41 -9.12
C VAL A 204 13.26 1.10 -8.82
N ALA A 205 12.98 1.48 -7.56
CA ALA A 205 12.96 2.89 -7.16
C ALA A 205 14.32 3.58 -7.36
N ASP A 206 15.43 2.91 -7.04
CA ASP A 206 16.79 3.47 -7.19
C ASP A 206 17.10 3.81 -8.65
N ILE A 207 16.73 2.92 -9.58
CA ILE A 207 16.96 3.10 -11.02
C ILE A 207 16.06 4.20 -11.57
N ASN A 208 14.78 4.22 -11.16
CA ASN A 208 13.85 5.26 -11.58
C ASN A 208 14.23 6.65 -11.05
N VAL A 209 14.73 6.75 -9.81
CA VAL A 209 15.27 8.03 -9.28
C VAL A 209 16.44 8.52 -10.13
N ARG A 210 17.38 7.62 -10.48
CA ARG A 210 18.51 7.97 -11.35
C ARG A 210 18.02 8.43 -12.73
N GLY A 211 17.13 7.67 -13.37
CA GLY A 211 16.60 7.98 -14.69
C GLY A 211 15.74 9.24 -14.73
N CYS A 212 14.95 9.51 -13.68
CA CYS A 212 14.04 10.66 -13.64
C CYS A 212 14.70 11.96 -13.19
N PHE A 213 15.67 11.90 -12.26
CA PHE A 213 16.15 13.11 -11.58
C PHE A 213 17.65 13.38 -11.71
N VAL A 214 18.47 12.37 -12.06
CA VAL A 214 19.94 12.51 -12.09
C VAL A 214 20.44 12.59 -13.54
N GLU A 215 20.08 11.61 -14.36
CA GLU A 215 20.52 11.53 -15.74
C GLU A 215 19.80 12.56 -16.64
N LYS A 216 20.55 13.19 -17.54
CA LYS A 216 20.05 14.24 -18.45
C LYS A 216 20.07 13.82 -19.91
N ASP A 217 20.95 12.91 -20.30
CA ASP A 217 20.99 12.41 -21.68
C ASP A 217 19.82 11.47 -21.93
N TYR A 218 18.97 11.85 -22.89
CA TYR A 218 17.81 11.08 -23.34
C TYR A 218 18.17 9.65 -23.75
N ASN A 219 19.29 9.47 -24.45
CA ASN A 219 19.73 8.17 -24.93
C ASN A 219 20.17 7.25 -23.78
N VAL A 220 20.36 7.81 -22.59
CA VAL A 220 20.73 7.08 -21.37
C VAL A 220 19.52 6.90 -20.46
N TYR A 221 18.76 7.97 -20.17
CA TYR A 221 17.69 7.85 -19.18
C TYR A 221 16.48 7.06 -19.67
N VAL A 222 16.17 7.04 -20.97
CA VAL A 222 15.03 6.27 -21.48
C VAL A 222 15.25 4.76 -21.32
N PRO A 223 16.39 4.19 -21.76
CA PRO A 223 16.71 2.80 -21.46
C PRO A 223 16.75 2.49 -19.96
N LEU A 224 17.18 3.45 -19.12
CA LEU A 224 17.18 3.26 -17.66
C LEU A 224 15.75 3.09 -17.10
N VAL A 225 14.84 4.02 -17.40
CA VAL A 225 13.46 3.92 -16.88
C VAL A 225 12.72 2.71 -17.46
N ALA A 226 12.97 2.36 -18.72
CA ALA A 226 12.44 1.13 -19.33
C ALA A 226 12.97 -0.13 -18.64
N SER A 227 14.27 -0.19 -18.34
CA SER A 227 14.87 -1.33 -17.63
C SER A 227 14.31 -1.52 -16.22
N ALA A 228 13.95 -0.43 -15.55
CA ALA A 228 13.32 -0.48 -14.24
C ALA A 228 11.90 -1.07 -14.30
N HIS A 229 11.17 -0.84 -15.40
CA HIS A 229 9.87 -1.46 -15.65
C HIS A 229 10.00 -2.96 -15.94
N GLU A 230 10.99 -3.36 -16.74
CA GLU A 230 11.29 -4.78 -16.95
C GLU A 230 11.66 -5.51 -15.64
N MET A 231 12.39 -4.84 -14.75
CA MET A 231 12.66 -5.38 -13.41
C MET A 231 11.37 -5.57 -12.59
N MET A 232 10.46 -4.61 -12.62
CA MET A 232 9.16 -4.75 -11.92
C MET A 232 8.34 -5.90 -12.50
N ARG A 233 8.34 -6.07 -13.83
CA ARG A 233 7.70 -7.21 -14.49
C ARG A 233 8.27 -8.55 -14.04
N ILE A 234 9.59 -8.68 -13.96
CA ILE A 234 10.23 -9.91 -13.45
C ILE A 234 9.89 -10.16 -11.97
N ALA A 235 9.83 -9.10 -11.16
CA ALA A 235 9.37 -9.21 -9.77
C ALA A 235 7.93 -9.73 -9.70
N ALA A 236 7.03 -9.24 -10.54
CA ALA A 236 5.64 -9.70 -10.60
C ALA A 236 5.54 -11.18 -11.00
N ILE A 237 6.35 -11.64 -11.96
CA ILE A 237 6.42 -13.06 -12.35
C ILE A 237 6.90 -13.92 -11.17
N LEU A 238 7.97 -13.52 -10.48
CA LEU A 238 8.46 -14.27 -9.31
C LEU A 238 7.43 -14.31 -8.17
N ALA A 239 6.70 -13.23 -7.95
CA ALA A 239 5.64 -13.17 -6.95
C ALA A 239 4.46 -14.08 -7.33
N ASP A 240 4.12 -14.16 -8.62
CA ASP A 240 3.11 -15.09 -9.14
C ASP A 240 3.55 -16.55 -8.96
N GLU A 241 4.79 -16.88 -9.33
CA GLU A 241 5.36 -18.22 -9.11
C GLU A 241 5.33 -18.63 -7.64
N ALA A 242 5.67 -17.72 -6.72
CA ALA A 242 5.57 -17.99 -5.28
C ALA A 242 4.13 -18.35 -4.87
N ARG A 243 3.14 -17.65 -5.43
CA ARG A 243 1.72 -17.93 -5.18
C ARG A 243 1.28 -19.26 -5.80
N GLU A 244 1.73 -19.60 -7.00
CA GLU A 244 1.42 -20.87 -7.65
C GLU A 244 1.98 -22.06 -6.88
N ILE A 245 3.19 -21.96 -6.33
CA ILE A 245 3.78 -23.01 -5.48
C ILE A 245 2.87 -23.34 -4.28
N GLU A 246 2.33 -22.31 -3.60
CA GLU A 246 1.39 -22.54 -2.49
C GLU A 246 0.07 -23.14 -2.97
N LYS A 247 -0.42 -22.78 -4.17
CA LYS A 247 -1.63 -23.38 -4.74
C LYS A 247 -1.41 -24.86 -5.06
N TYR A 248 -0.28 -25.22 -5.68
CA TYR A 248 0.02 -26.61 -6.02
C TYR A 248 0.13 -27.52 -4.78
N GLY A 249 0.51 -26.96 -3.63
CA GLY A 249 0.50 -27.67 -2.36
C GLY A 249 -0.84 -27.68 -1.63
N ASP A 250 -1.87 -27.00 -2.14
CA ASP A 250 -3.11 -26.68 -1.42
C ASP A 250 -2.85 -26.01 -0.05
N LYS A 251 -1.85 -25.12 -0.02
CA LYS A 251 -1.40 -24.41 1.20
C LYS A 251 -1.53 -22.90 1.15
N LEU A 252 -2.26 -22.36 0.16
CA LEU A 252 -2.40 -20.91 0.00
C LEU A 252 -3.22 -20.26 1.13
N PHE A 253 -2.53 -19.51 2.00
CA PHE A 253 -3.16 -18.78 3.09
C PHE A 253 -4.10 -17.65 2.63
N ARG A 254 -5.29 -17.61 3.22
CA ARG A 254 -6.35 -16.61 2.97
C ARG A 254 -6.92 -16.12 4.30
N ASN A 255 -7.25 -14.83 4.38
CA ASN A 255 -7.78 -14.18 5.59
C ASN A 255 -8.98 -13.26 5.32
N PRO A 256 -10.09 -13.78 4.76
CA PRO A 256 -11.24 -12.94 4.44
C PRO A 256 -11.85 -12.31 5.70
N HIS A 257 -12.51 -11.17 5.54
CA HIS A 257 -13.37 -10.63 6.59
C HIS A 257 -14.63 -11.48 6.75
N SER A 258 -15.19 -11.51 7.95
CA SER A 258 -16.59 -11.88 8.18
C SER A 258 -17.49 -10.65 8.05
N ARG A 259 -18.82 -10.87 7.99
CA ARG A 259 -19.83 -9.79 8.01
C ARG A 259 -19.70 -8.84 9.22
N GLU A 260 -19.17 -9.33 10.34
CA GLU A 260 -18.93 -8.57 11.57
C GLU A 260 -17.58 -7.82 11.58
N GLY A 261 -16.78 -7.96 10.51
CA GLY A 261 -15.46 -7.34 10.37
C GLY A 261 -14.29 -8.13 10.96
N LYS A 262 -14.54 -9.30 11.59
CA LYS A 262 -13.45 -10.17 12.07
C LYS A 262 -12.65 -10.72 10.88
N ILE A 263 -11.32 -10.67 10.97
CA ILE A 263 -10.44 -11.37 10.03
C ILE A 263 -10.47 -12.87 10.36
N LEU A 264 -10.99 -13.66 9.43
CA LEU A 264 -10.98 -15.12 9.50
C LEU A 264 -9.70 -15.67 8.86
N SER A 265 -9.50 -16.99 8.86
CA SER A 265 -8.35 -17.63 8.25
C SER A 265 -8.64 -19.01 7.66
N LYS A 266 -7.97 -19.35 6.56
CA LYS A 266 -7.92 -20.71 5.99
C LYS A 266 -6.68 -20.92 5.13
N ILE A 267 -6.36 -22.18 4.88
CA ILE A 267 -5.22 -22.62 4.05
C ILE A 267 -5.72 -23.44 2.86
N GLU A 268 -6.41 -24.55 3.13
CA GLU A 268 -6.90 -25.46 2.09
C GLU A 268 -7.99 -24.81 1.23
N LEU A 269 -8.01 -25.10 -0.06
CA LEU A 269 -8.98 -24.56 -1.01
C LEU A 269 -10.40 -24.94 -0.61
N ILE A 270 -10.64 -26.22 -0.28
CA ILE A 270 -11.95 -26.77 0.11
C ILE A 270 -12.08 -26.84 1.64
N SER A 271 -12.09 -25.67 2.27
CA SER A 271 -12.35 -25.52 3.71
C SER A 271 -13.15 -24.24 3.98
N LYS A 272 -13.80 -24.13 5.14
CA LYS A 272 -14.41 -22.85 5.56
C LYS A 272 -13.37 -22.01 6.31
N PRO A 273 -13.32 -20.69 6.09
CA PRO A 273 -12.52 -19.80 6.93
C PRO A 273 -13.07 -19.81 8.36
N GLN A 274 -12.16 -19.86 9.34
CA GLN A 274 -12.44 -19.85 10.78
C GLN A 274 -11.86 -18.61 11.45
#